data_AF-A0A5Q4ELD8-F1
#
_entry.id   AF-A0A5Q4ELD8-F1
#
_cell.length_a   1.000
_cell.length_b   1.000
_cell.length_c   1.000
_cell.angle_alpha   90.00
_cell.angle_beta   90.00
_cell.angle_gamma   90.00
#
_symmetry.space_group_name_H-M   'P 1'
#
loop_
_entity.id
_entity.type
_entity.pdbx_description
1 polymer ?
#
loop_
_entity_poly.entity_id
_entity_poly.type
_entity_poly.pdbx_seq_one_letter_code
_entity_poly.pdbx_strand_id
1 'polypeptide(L)'
;MANILVVGPHPDDQELGMGGAIARLVGDGHDVLLLDMTSGEPTPYGDPETRKKEAAAAAKILGARRTALDLPNRWVQHTIDARKQVAAVIREHQSQILFVPFFEDAHPDHRAVTRIVEDAR
;
A
#
# COMPACT_ATOMS: atom_id res chain seq x y z
N MET A 1 1.79 -1.39 21.45
CA MET A 1 2.21 -0.75 20.19
C MET A 1 2.49 -1.87 19.21
N ALA A 2 1.95 -1.81 18.00
CA ALA A 2 2.14 -2.84 16.98
C ALA A 2 2.61 -2.18 15.69
N ASN A 3 3.38 -2.91 14.89
CA ASN A 3 3.79 -2.48 13.56
C ASN A 3 2.75 -2.98 12.56
N ILE A 4 2.11 -2.05 11.86
CA ILE A 4 0.97 -2.31 10.99
C ILE A 4 1.32 -1.89 9.57
N LEU A 5 1.20 -2.81 8.63
CA LEU A 5 1.42 -2.55 7.21
C LEU A 5 0.06 -2.50 6.49
N VAL A 6 -0.20 -1.40 5.81
CA VAL A 6 -1.39 -1.21 4.97
C VAL A 6 -0.95 -1.13 3.53
N VAL A 7 -1.28 -2.16 2.74
CA VAL A 7 -0.84 -2.30 1.36
C VAL A 7 -1.94 -1.83 0.42
N GLY A 8 -1.59 -0.93 -0.49
CA GLY A 8 -2.44 -0.43 -1.56
C GLY A 8 -1.78 -0.69 -2.92
N PRO A 9 -2.52 -1.14 -3.92
CA PRO A 9 -2.01 -1.24 -5.29
C PRO A 9 -1.53 0.10 -5.86
N HIS A 10 -2.28 1.18 -5.59
CA HIS A 10 -2.00 2.53 -6.04
C HIS A 10 -2.07 3.53 -4.89
N PRO A 11 -1.42 4.70 -5.01
CA PRO A 11 -1.50 5.72 -3.98
C PRO A 11 -2.88 6.37 -3.92
N ASP A 12 -3.72 5.98 -2.97
CA ASP A 12 -5.08 6.45 -2.62
C ASP A 12 -5.97 5.30 -2.12
N ASP A 13 -5.64 4.07 -2.51
CA ASP A 13 -6.40 2.86 -2.14
C ASP A 13 -6.50 2.66 -0.63
N GLN A 14 -5.42 2.91 0.12
CA GLN A 14 -5.40 2.79 1.58
C GLN A 14 -6.27 3.86 2.25
N GLU A 15 -6.19 5.10 1.75
CA GLU A 15 -6.97 6.23 2.23
C GLU A 15 -8.47 6.01 1.99
N LEU A 16 -8.83 5.58 0.78
CA LEU A 16 -10.21 5.30 0.39
C LEU A 16 -10.79 4.13 1.18
N GLY A 17 -10.03 3.04 1.30
CA GLY A 17 -10.50 1.82 1.95
C GLY A 17 -10.60 1.95 3.47
N MET A 18 -9.65 2.65 4.11
CA MET A 18 -9.56 2.65 5.57
C MET A 18 -8.85 3.86 6.18
N GLY A 19 -8.84 5.04 5.53
CA GLY A 19 -8.18 6.24 6.04
C GLY A 19 -8.56 6.63 7.48
N GLY A 20 -9.85 6.50 7.84
CA GLY A 20 -10.31 6.75 9.22
C GLY A 20 -9.74 5.76 10.24
N ALA A 21 -9.60 4.48 9.86
CA ALA A 21 -8.97 3.48 10.72
C ALA A 21 -7.46 3.69 10.83
N ILE A 22 -6.78 4.08 9.74
CA ILE A 22 -5.36 4.44 9.77
C ILE A 22 -5.11 5.57 10.76
N ALA A 23 -5.86 6.67 10.64
CA ALA A 23 -5.73 7.83 11.54
C ALA A 23 -5.96 7.44 13.00
N ARG A 24 -6.93 6.56 13.27
CA ARG A 24 -7.16 6.02 14.61
C ARG A 24 -5.98 5.18 15.11
N LEU A 25 -5.48 4.23 14.31
CA LEU A 25 -4.37 3.36 14.68
C LEU A 25 -3.10 4.17 14.99
N VAL A 26 -2.81 5.19 14.18
CA VAL A 26 -1.73 6.15 14.47
C VAL A 26 -1.98 6.90 15.78
N GLY A 27 -3.20 7.40 15.99
CA GLY A 27 -3.59 8.10 17.24
C GLY A 27 -3.50 7.23 18.50
N ASP A 28 -3.75 5.92 18.36
CA ASP A 28 -3.59 4.91 19.41
C ASP A 28 -2.10 4.51 19.64
N GLY A 29 -1.18 5.12 18.87
CA GLY A 29 0.28 4.97 18.99
C GLY A 29 0.89 3.85 18.13
N HIS A 30 0.14 3.18 17.27
CA HIS A 30 0.70 2.14 16.42
C HIS A 30 1.67 2.72 15.37
N ASP A 31 2.70 1.96 15.02
CA ASP A 31 3.60 2.30 13.91
C ASP A 31 2.97 1.81 12.61
N VAL A 32 2.35 2.74 11.87
CA VAL A 32 1.64 2.43 10.63
C VAL A 32 2.50 2.80 9.42
N LEU A 33 2.77 1.82 8.57
CA LEU A 33 3.43 1.96 7.29
C LEU A 33 2.43 1.72 6.15
N LEU A 34 2.30 2.69 5.25
CA LEU A 34 1.59 2.54 3.99
C LEU A 34 2.57 2.06 2.93
N LEU A 35 2.22 0.99 2.22
CA LEU A 35 2.98 0.44 1.11
C LEU A 35 2.17 0.57 -0.18
N ASP A 36 2.62 1.41 -1.10
CA ASP A 36 2.10 1.42 -2.46
C ASP A 36 2.84 0.38 -3.30
N MET A 37 2.12 -0.46 -4.04
CA MET A 37 2.74 -1.47 -4.90
C MET A 37 3.24 -0.87 -6.22
N THR A 38 2.59 0.21 -6.67
CA THR A 38 2.89 0.94 -7.90
C THR A 38 2.89 2.45 -7.61
N SER A 39 3.39 3.26 -8.55
CA SER A 39 3.23 4.73 -8.49
C SER A 39 1.79 5.21 -8.77
N GLY A 40 0.91 4.32 -9.22
CA GLY A 40 -0.43 4.67 -9.70
C GLY A 40 -0.48 5.33 -11.08
N GLU A 41 0.67 5.60 -11.71
CA GLU A 41 0.80 6.23 -13.02
C GLU A 41 1.26 5.26 -14.12
N PRO A 42 0.85 5.42 -15.38
CA PRO A 42 0.08 6.56 -15.91
C PRO A 42 -1.43 6.49 -15.61
N THR A 43 -2.05 7.64 -15.41
CA THR A 43 -3.50 7.83 -15.38
C THR A 43 -3.97 8.81 -16.48
N PRO A 44 -5.27 8.83 -16.84
CA PRO A 44 -5.78 9.82 -17.80
C PRO A 44 -5.63 11.27 -17.34
N TYR A 45 -5.61 11.49 -16.02
CA TYR A 45 -5.55 12.80 -15.37
C TYR A 45 -4.55 12.72 -14.22
N GLY A 46 -3.30 13.08 -14.50
CA GLY A 46 -2.24 13.02 -13.50
C GLY A 46 -0.87 13.00 -14.14
N ASP A 47 0.13 13.07 -13.26
CA ASP A 47 1.53 12.86 -13.60
C ASP A 47 2.27 12.30 -12.37
N PRO A 48 3.41 11.62 -12.56
CA PRO A 48 4.15 11.00 -11.46
C PRO A 48 4.57 11.97 -10.34
N GLU A 49 4.88 13.21 -10.67
CA GLU A 49 5.33 14.20 -9.69
C GLU A 49 4.17 14.71 -8.84
N THR A 50 3.02 14.98 -9.46
CA THR A 50 1.80 15.36 -8.76
C THR A 50 1.31 14.23 -7.87
N ARG A 51 1.21 13.00 -8.39
CA ARG A 51 0.76 11.82 -7.62
C ARG A 51 1.65 11.57 -6.40
N LYS A 52 2.97 11.70 -6.57
CA LYS A 52 3.94 11.58 -5.46
C LYS A 52 3.74 12.65 -4.38
N LYS A 53 3.49 13.91 -4.78
CA LYS A 53 3.23 15.01 -3.83
C LYS A 53 1.93 14.80 -3.06
N GLU A 54 0.87 14.37 -3.74
CA GLU A 54 -0.43 14.08 -3.13
C GLU A 54 -0.32 12.91 -2.13
N ALA A 55 0.33 11.82 -2.53
CA ALA A 55 0.58 10.66 -1.69
C ALA A 55 1.36 11.00 -0.41
N ALA A 56 2.39 11.86 -0.53
CA ALA A 56 3.17 12.34 0.61
C ALA A 56 2.35 13.27 1.53
N ALA A 57 1.51 14.13 0.96
CA ALA A 57 0.62 14.99 1.73
C ALA A 57 -0.44 14.18 2.50
N ALA A 58 -1.02 13.16 1.88
CA ALA A 58 -1.97 12.25 2.51
C ALA A 58 -1.35 11.49 3.70
N ALA A 59 -0.15 10.93 3.53
CA ALA A 59 0.58 10.28 4.60
C ALA A 59 0.84 11.22 5.79
N LYS A 60 1.21 12.48 5.52
CA LYS A 60 1.40 13.51 6.55
C LYS A 60 0.11 13.82 7.31
N ILE A 61 -1.03 13.90 6.62
CA ILE A 61 -2.35 14.11 7.24
C ILE A 61 -2.71 12.95 8.17
N LEU A 62 -2.45 11.72 7.73
CA LEU A 62 -2.73 10.51 8.49
C LEU A 62 -1.73 10.25 9.64
N GLY A 63 -0.58 10.94 9.64
CA GLY A 63 0.51 10.69 10.58
C GLY A 63 1.21 9.34 10.39
N ALA A 64 1.10 8.75 9.20
CA ALA A 64 1.68 7.46 8.86
C ALA A 64 2.96 7.63 8.02
N ARG A 65 3.85 6.62 8.05
CA ARG A 65 4.97 6.54 7.10
C ARG A 65 4.47 5.93 5.79
N ARG A 66 5.09 6.29 4.66
CA ARG A 66 4.73 5.76 3.34
C ARG A 66 5.97 5.37 2.57
N THR A 67 5.92 4.23 1.90
CA THR A 67 6.94 3.77 0.95
C THR A 67 6.25 3.14 -0.26
N ALA A 68 7.00 2.94 -1.33
CA ALA A 68 6.48 2.38 -2.57
C ALA A 68 7.43 1.32 -3.14
N LEU A 69 6.85 0.30 -3.77
CA LEU A 69 7.54 -0.53 -4.76
C LEU A 69 7.38 0.09 -6.15
N ASP A 70 8.21 -0.34 -7.08
CA ASP A 70 8.20 0.15 -8.46
C ASP A 70 7.58 -0.88 -9.41
N LEU A 71 6.47 -1.51 -9.00
CA LEU A 71 5.74 -2.39 -9.92
C LEU A 71 5.00 -1.55 -10.97
N PRO A 72 4.86 -2.06 -12.20
CA PRO A 72 4.17 -1.35 -13.26
C PRO A 72 2.66 -1.28 -12.97
N ASN A 73 2.15 -0.06 -12.83
CA ASN A 73 0.72 0.24 -12.69
C ASN A 73 -0.10 -0.37 -13.83
N ARG A 74 -1.28 -0.93 -13.52
CA ARG A 74 -2.17 -1.69 -14.44
C ARG A 74 -1.62 -3.02 -14.94
N TRP A 75 -0.42 -3.41 -14.52
CA TRP A 75 0.26 -4.63 -14.95
C TRP A 75 0.75 -5.45 -13.76
N VAL A 76 0.16 -5.26 -12.57
CA VAL A 76 0.59 -5.99 -11.38
C VAL A 76 0.28 -7.48 -11.56
N GLN A 77 1.34 -8.28 -11.52
CA GLN A 77 1.26 -9.73 -11.67
C GLN A 77 1.77 -10.43 -10.41
N HIS A 78 1.09 -11.52 -10.05
CA HIS A 78 1.52 -12.36 -8.94
C HIS A 78 2.76 -13.19 -9.33
N THR A 79 3.94 -12.60 -9.14
CA THR A 79 5.24 -13.24 -9.43
C THR A 79 6.00 -13.59 -8.14
N ILE A 80 7.02 -14.45 -8.24
CA ILE A 80 7.93 -14.72 -7.13
C ILE A 80 8.68 -13.45 -6.71
N ASP A 81 9.08 -12.61 -7.67
CA ASP A 81 9.86 -11.41 -7.37
C ASP A 81 9.02 -10.32 -6.70
N ALA A 82 7.75 -10.16 -7.08
CA ALA A 82 6.82 -9.29 -6.37
C ALA A 82 6.63 -9.74 -4.91
N ARG A 83 6.45 -11.04 -4.68
CA ARG A 83 6.37 -11.62 -3.33
C ARG A 83 7.63 -11.37 -2.51
N LYS A 84 8.82 -11.54 -3.09
CA LYS A 84 10.09 -11.26 -2.41
C LYS A 84 10.22 -9.81 -1.98
N GLN A 85 9.81 -8.86 -2.83
CA GLN A 85 9.81 -7.43 -2.50
C GLN A 85 8.87 -7.13 -1.33
N VAL A 86 7.63 -7.62 -1.36
CA VAL A 86 6.69 -7.45 -0.25
C VAL A 86 7.21 -8.12 1.02
N ALA A 87 7.74 -9.34 0.93
CA ALA A 87 8.31 -10.05 2.07
C ALA A 87 9.51 -9.30 2.67
N ALA A 88 10.30 -8.59 1.86
CA ALA A 88 11.37 -7.74 2.35
C ALA A 88 10.81 -6.57 3.18
N VAL A 89 9.78 -5.88 2.70
CA VAL A 89 9.11 -4.80 3.45
C VAL A 89 8.48 -5.32 4.75
N ILE A 90 7.78 -6.46 4.69
CA ILE A 90 7.18 -7.09 5.89
C ILE A 90 8.26 -7.34 6.95
N ARG A 91 9.40 -7.92 6.54
CA ARG A 91 10.53 -8.21 7.43
C ARG A 91 11.24 -6.96 7.92
N GLU A 92 11.50 -5.98 7.09
CA GLU A 92 12.17 -4.74 7.50
C GLU A 92 11.32 -3.98 8.52
N HIS A 93 10.01 -3.89 8.26
CA HIS A 93 9.07 -3.23 9.15
C HIS A 93 8.68 -4.06 10.38
N GLN A 94 8.99 -5.37 10.41
CA GLN A 94 8.53 -6.31 11.44
C GLN A 94 7.00 -6.28 11.61
N SER A 95 6.27 -6.27 10.48
CA SER A 95 4.81 -6.07 10.48
C SER A 95 4.08 -7.24 11.15
N GLN A 96 3.20 -6.94 12.11
CA GLN A 96 2.41 -7.93 12.85
C GLN A 96 0.97 -8.03 12.34
N ILE A 97 0.46 -6.92 11.80
CA ILE A 97 -0.89 -6.82 11.23
C ILE A 97 -0.75 -6.28 9.81
N LEU A 98 -1.45 -6.93 8.89
CA LEU A 98 -1.47 -6.62 7.46
C LEU A 98 -2.90 -6.26 7.06
N PHE A 99 -3.06 -5.14 6.38
CA PHE A 99 -4.29 -4.77 5.68
C PHE A 99 -4.00 -4.74 4.17
N VAL A 100 -4.91 -5.31 3.40
CA VAL A 100 -4.83 -5.46 1.93
C VAL A 100 -6.21 -5.21 1.33
N PRO A 101 -6.32 -4.93 0.03
CA PRO A 101 -7.61 -4.80 -0.64
C PRO A 101 -8.46 -6.08 -0.48
N PHE A 102 -9.78 -5.91 -0.49
CA PHE A 102 -10.69 -7.05 -0.51
C PHE A 102 -10.48 -7.86 -1.81
N PHE A 103 -10.47 -9.18 -1.71
CA PHE A 103 -10.10 -10.06 -2.83
C PHE A 103 -11.16 -10.12 -3.95
N GLU A 104 -12.41 -9.69 -3.69
CA GLU A 104 -13.45 -9.49 -4.70
C GLU A 104 -13.53 -8.01 -5.08
N ASP A 105 -12.71 -7.62 -6.05
CA ASP A 105 -12.65 -6.25 -6.57
C ASP A 105 -12.75 -6.26 -8.10
N ALA A 106 -13.33 -5.20 -8.67
CA ALA A 106 -13.40 -5.00 -10.11
C ALA A 106 -12.00 -4.75 -10.72
N HIS A 107 -11.08 -4.13 -9.97
CA HIS A 107 -9.75 -3.80 -10.43
C HIS A 107 -8.81 -5.01 -10.32
N PRO A 108 -8.25 -5.53 -11.45
CA PRO A 108 -7.33 -6.67 -11.41
C PRO A 108 -6.09 -6.47 -10.53
N ASP A 109 -5.53 -5.25 -10.45
CA ASP A 109 -4.36 -4.97 -9.62
C ASP A 109 -4.66 -5.18 -8.13
N HIS A 110 -5.88 -4.85 -7.67
CA HIS A 110 -6.29 -5.09 -6.29
C HIS A 110 -6.24 -6.58 -5.96
N ARG A 111 -6.84 -7.41 -6.83
CA ARG A 111 -6.84 -8.87 -6.67
C ARG A 111 -5.43 -9.46 -6.75
N ALA A 112 -4.58 -8.94 -7.62
CA ALA A 112 -3.20 -9.39 -7.76
C ALA A 112 -2.36 -9.06 -6.51
N VAL A 113 -2.48 -7.83 -6.01
CA VAL A 113 -1.79 -7.37 -4.80
C VAL A 113 -2.22 -8.16 -3.57
N THR A 114 -3.52 -8.40 -3.38
CA THR A 114 -4.02 -9.22 -2.27
C THR A 114 -3.36 -10.60 -2.28
N ARG A 115 -3.32 -11.28 -3.44
CA ARG A 115 -2.64 -12.58 -3.57
C ARG A 115 -1.13 -12.49 -3.33
N ILE A 116 -0.46 -11.46 -3.85
CA ILE A 116 0.98 -11.25 -3.62
C ILE A 116 1.27 -11.14 -2.12
N VAL A 117 0.50 -10.34 -1.39
CA VAL A 117 0.74 -10.10 0.04
C VAL A 117 0.41 -11.34 0.87
N GLU A 118 -0.68 -12.06 0.55
CA GLU A 118 -1.06 -13.31 1.22
C GLU A 118 0.01 -14.40 1.09
N ASP A 119 0.66 -14.50 -0.07
CA ASP A 119 1.72 -15.48 -0.34
C ASP A 119 3.12 -14.99 0.06
N ALA A 120 3.27 -13.72 0.46
CA ALA A 120 4.55 -13.13 0.88
C ALA A 120 4.80 -13.20 2.39
N ARG A 121 3.77 -13.50 3.19
CA ARG A 121 3.83 -13.57 4.66
C ARG A 121 4.53 -14.83 5.18
#